data_AF-A0A0C9M0B8-F1
#
_entry.id   AF-A0A0C9M0B8-F1
#
_cell.length_a   1.000
_cell.length_b   1.000
_cell.length_c   1.000
_cell.angle_alpha   90.00
_cell.angle_beta   90.00
_cell.angle_gamma   90.00
#
_symmetry.space_group_name_H-M   'P 1'
#
loop_
_entity.id
_entity.type
_entity.pdbx_description
1 polymer ?
#
loop_
_entity_poly.entity_id
_entity_poly.type
_entity_poly.pdbx_seq_one_letter_code
_entity_poly.pdbx_strand_id
1 'polypeptide(L)'
;MYISSLSIFAIATAFASIAVNAQQVCNGHAEFCDKPYDTLTYLLTHNAYGYVANPAANQACPVNTQLTDGVRGLKLSAIKSSNATTAGSTADSIQLCHTSCSILNAGAALDTLKIIADWVKNNPNEVVTIMWNNLGGFKPDAFAAAYNASGLTEYSHVQEYGNFTWPTLAQMIASGKRVVNFMDEGTDTAAVPWLLPEWNFVFETPYDNHNESAFSCVIDRPAQPDNPTEVMYVMNHFLYGTLTLGTTVIEIPQKGTSNVTNSETSLLKQAQTCTQTFGRQPNFLEIDFYNKGDALKIAAQLNNVTYTAPSQLQCDIYEASAASSQSGSSSSEANNQHVVMYGTTMLLCLVATAFSTFL
;
A
#
# COMPACT_ATOMS: atom_id res chain seq x y z
N MET A 1 -69.16 -48.36 22.90
CA MET A 1 -67.81 -48.02 22.42
C MET A 1 -67.86 -46.60 21.89
N TYR A 2 -67.39 -45.63 22.66
CA TYR A 2 -67.22 -44.24 22.23
C TYR A 2 -65.77 -44.06 21.81
N ILE A 3 -65.52 -43.61 20.57
CA ILE A 3 -64.19 -43.20 20.11
C ILE A 3 -64.25 -41.69 19.92
N SER A 4 -63.62 -40.96 20.83
CA SER A 4 -63.43 -39.51 20.78
C SER A 4 -62.24 -39.18 19.87
N SER A 5 -62.49 -38.49 18.77
CA SER A 5 -61.45 -37.96 17.87
C SER A 5 -60.95 -36.61 18.38
N LEU A 6 -59.74 -36.60 18.96
CA LEU A 6 -59.01 -35.39 19.32
C LEU A 6 -58.48 -34.71 18.05
N SER A 7 -58.90 -33.47 17.79
CA SER A 7 -58.32 -32.63 16.72
C SER A 7 -57.13 -31.85 17.28
N ILE A 8 -55.93 -32.14 16.77
CA ILE A 8 -54.69 -31.44 17.12
C ILE A 8 -54.59 -30.20 16.22
N PHE A 9 -54.77 -29.00 16.79
CA PHE A 9 -54.44 -27.75 16.11
C PHE A 9 -52.92 -27.54 16.17
N ALA A 10 -52.24 -27.68 15.03
CA ALA A 10 -50.85 -27.29 14.89
C ALA A 10 -50.78 -25.76 14.74
N ILE A 11 -50.29 -25.07 15.77
CA ILE A 11 -49.99 -23.64 15.71
C ILE A 11 -48.65 -23.48 15.00
N ALA A 12 -48.69 -23.03 13.74
CA ALA A 12 -47.49 -22.63 13.00
C ALA A 12 -47.02 -21.26 13.50
N THR A 13 -45.96 -21.23 14.29
CA THR A 13 -45.27 -19.99 14.67
C THR A 13 -44.42 -19.51 13.49
N ALA A 14 -44.88 -18.47 12.80
CA ALA A 14 -44.08 -17.76 11.82
C ALA A 14 -43.02 -16.90 12.55
N PHE A 15 -41.76 -17.34 12.53
CA PHE A 15 -40.63 -16.50 12.92
C PHE A 15 -40.36 -15.48 11.81
N ALA A 16 -40.81 -14.24 12.00
CA ALA A 16 -40.36 -13.12 11.18
C ALA A 16 -38.90 -12.81 11.57
N SER A 17 -37.96 -13.24 10.73
CA SER A 17 -36.56 -12.81 10.84
C SER A 17 -36.51 -11.31 10.55
N ILE A 18 -36.37 -10.50 11.59
CA ILE A 18 -35.97 -9.09 11.42
C ILE A 18 -34.52 -9.14 10.96
N ALA A 19 -34.31 -9.06 9.64
CA ALA A 19 -32.99 -8.79 9.12
C ALA A 19 -32.63 -7.37 9.59
N VAL A 20 -31.78 -7.29 10.62
CA VAL A 20 -31.06 -6.05 10.93
C VAL A 20 -30.18 -5.83 9.71
N ASN A 21 -30.60 -4.94 8.82
CA ASN A 21 -29.76 -4.49 7.72
C ASN A 21 -28.65 -3.65 8.38
N ALA A 22 -27.54 -4.31 8.75
CA ALA A 22 -26.35 -3.61 9.17
C ALA A 22 -26.02 -2.65 8.03
N GLN A 23 -26.05 -1.35 8.31
CA GLN A 23 -25.81 -0.34 7.28
C GLN A 23 -24.48 -0.66 6.60
N GLN A 24 -24.54 -0.89 5.29
CA GLN A 24 -23.36 -1.24 4.50
C GLN A 24 -22.30 -0.16 4.74
N VAL A 25 -21.12 -0.61 5.16
CA VAL A 25 -19.93 0.24 5.24
C VAL A 25 -19.07 -0.05 4.02
N CYS A 26 -18.43 0.97 3.47
CA CYS A 26 -17.52 0.86 2.36
C CYS A 26 -16.22 1.52 2.78
N ASN A 27 -15.10 0.80 2.77
CA ASN A 27 -13.85 1.30 3.35
C ASN A 27 -14.01 1.82 4.79
N GLY A 28 -14.80 1.12 5.61
CA GLY A 28 -15.04 1.46 7.02
C GLY A 28 -16.09 2.55 7.30
N HIS A 29 -16.62 3.23 6.28
CA HIS A 29 -17.60 4.32 6.44
C HIS A 29 -18.85 4.08 5.59
N ALA A 30 -20.04 4.34 6.16
CA ALA A 30 -21.28 4.21 5.40
C ALA A 30 -21.42 5.31 4.35
N GLU A 31 -20.91 6.50 4.66
CA GLU A 31 -20.91 7.70 3.83
C GLU A 31 -20.11 7.53 2.53
N PHE A 32 -19.19 6.56 2.50
CA PHE A 32 -18.36 6.27 1.33
C PHE A 32 -19.09 5.43 0.28
N CYS A 33 -20.12 4.69 0.65
CA CYS A 33 -20.79 3.77 -0.26
C CYS A 33 -21.41 4.44 -1.49
N ASP A 34 -21.95 5.64 -1.32
CA ASP A 34 -22.58 6.42 -2.39
C ASP A 34 -21.59 7.35 -3.13
N LYS A 35 -20.31 7.35 -2.74
CA LYS A 35 -19.29 8.21 -3.35
C LYS A 35 -18.63 7.51 -4.53
N PRO A 36 -18.51 8.19 -5.69
CA PRO A 36 -17.62 7.75 -6.76
C PRO A 36 -16.19 7.60 -6.25
N TYR A 37 -15.49 6.56 -6.71
CA TYR A 37 -14.13 6.24 -6.28
C TYR A 37 -13.15 7.42 -6.41
N ASP A 38 -13.23 8.16 -7.51
CA ASP A 38 -12.40 9.33 -7.84
C ASP A 38 -12.76 10.60 -7.06
N THR A 39 -13.69 10.55 -6.11
CA THR A 39 -14.08 11.70 -5.28
C THR A 39 -13.58 11.62 -3.84
N LEU A 40 -12.98 10.48 -3.46
CA LEU A 40 -12.47 10.24 -2.12
C LEU A 40 -10.94 10.44 -2.05
N THR A 41 -10.47 10.76 -0.85
CA THR A 41 -9.06 10.81 -0.47
C THR A 41 -8.67 9.51 0.24
N TYR A 42 -7.68 8.81 -0.29
CA TYR A 42 -7.12 7.59 0.27
C TYR A 42 -5.71 7.82 0.80
N LEU A 43 -5.36 7.14 1.88
CA LEU A 43 -3.98 7.06 2.30
C LEU A 43 -3.24 6.04 1.42
N LEU A 44 -2.14 6.48 0.81
CA LEU A 44 -1.27 5.70 -0.06
C LEU A 44 0.10 5.54 0.62
N THR A 45 0.53 4.31 0.88
CA THR A 45 1.86 4.07 1.45
C THR A 45 2.91 3.91 0.36
N HIS A 46 3.93 4.78 0.40
CA HIS A 46 5.07 4.74 -0.50
C HIS A 46 5.90 3.47 -0.22
N ASN A 47 6.24 2.73 -1.29
CA ASN A 47 6.90 1.42 -1.23
C ASN A 47 6.36 0.56 -0.09
N ALA A 48 5.06 0.24 -0.13
CA ALA A 48 4.33 -0.39 0.98
C ALA A 48 4.98 -1.67 1.53
N TYR A 49 5.79 -2.36 0.74
CA TYR A 49 6.57 -3.55 1.09
C TYR A 49 7.86 -3.28 1.89
N GLY A 50 8.31 -2.02 1.94
CA GLY A 50 9.57 -1.61 2.55
C GLY A 50 9.47 -1.53 4.07
N TYR A 51 9.24 -2.65 4.76
CA TYR A 51 9.13 -2.73 6.23
C TYR A 51 10.16 -3.65 6.88
N VAL A 52 11.09 -4.20 6.09
CA VAL A 52 12.22 -4.99 6.59
C VAL A 52 13.18 -4.10 7.39
N ALA A 53 13.92 -4.67 8.35
CA ALA A 53 14.87 -3.92 9.18
C ALA A 53 16.05 -3.39 8.34
N ASN A 54 15.88 -2.21 7.75
CA ASN A 54 16.81 -1.58 6.83
C ASN A 54 16.60 -0.05 6.83
N PRO A 55 17.65 0.79 6.76
CA PRO A 55 17.49 2.25 6.70
C PRO A 55 16.66 2.76 5.52
N ALA A 56 16.59 2.02 4.42
CA ALA A 56 15.77 2.34 3.25
C ALA A 56 14.32 1.82 3.37
N ALA A 57 13.89 1.34 4.55
CA ALA A 57 12.52 0.95 4.78
C ALA A 57 11.60 2.19 4.81
N ASN A 58 10.51 2.16 4.04
CA ASN A 58 9.51 3.23 3.98
C ASN A 58 8.40 3.08 5.02
N GLN A 59 8.17 1.87 5.52
CA GLN A 59 7.06 1.55 6.43
C GLN A 59 7.57 0.79 7.65
N ALA A 60 6.77 0.75 8.72
CA ALA A 60 7.13 0.09 9.97
C ALA A 60 6.54 -1.32 10.12
N CYS A 61 5.57 -1.69 9.28
CA CYS A 61 4.83 -2.95 9.40
C CYS A 61 4.38 -3.51 8.03
N PRO A 62 4.00 -4.79 7.98
CA PRO A 62 3.63 -5.45 6.74
C PRO A 62 2.34 -4.91 6.09
N VAL A 63 2.15 -5.23 4.81
CA VAL A 63 1.03 -4.71 3.99
C VAL A 63 -0.35 -5.08 4.54
N ASN A 64 -0.55 -6.29 5.08
CA ASN A 64 -1.83 -6.66 5.68
C ASN A 64 -2.15 -5.80 6.92
N THR A 65 -1.14 -5.42 7.70
CA THR A 65 -1.28 -4.52 8.85
C THR A 65 -1.67 -3.12 8.39
N GLN A 66 -1.01 -2.60 7.35
CA GLN A 66 -1.36 -1.33 6.71
C GLN A 66 -2.83 -1.27 6.29
N LEU A 67 -3.28 -2.28 5.54
CA LEU A 67 -4.67 -2.38 5.09
C LEU A 67 -5.65 -2.49 6.27
N THR A 68 -5.30 -3.25 7.31
CA THR A 68 -6.13 -3.42 8.50
C THR A 68 -6.29 -2.11 9.29
N ASP A 69 -5.24 -1.30 9.37
CA ASP A 69 -5.26 -0.01 10.07
C ASP A 69 -6.02 1.10 9.31
N GLY A 70 -6.33 0.91 8.03
CA GLY A 70 -7.12 1.86 7.23
C GLY A 70 -6.43 2.39 5.97
N VAL A 71 -5.21 1.97 5.65
CA VAL A 71 -4.57 2.29 4.36
C VAL A 71 -5.38 1.66 3.22
N ARG A 72 -5.61 2.39 2.13
CA ARG A 72 -6.37 1.90 0.95
C ARG A 72 -5.64 2.11 -0.37
N GLY A 73 -4.43 2.67 -0.35
CA GLY A 73 -3.51 2.72 -1.48
C GLY A 73 -2.15 2.12 -1.12
N LEU A 74 -1.55 1.37 -2.03
CA LEU A 74 -0.22 0.77 -1.88
C LEU A 74 0.62 1.10 -3.12
N LYS A 75 1.73 1.86 -2.98
CA LYS A 75 2.69 2.07 -4.06
C LYS A 75 3.73 0.94 -4.00
N LEU A 76 3.95 0.24 -5.11
CA LEU A 76 4.87 -0.89 -5.22
C LEU A 76 5.88 -0.62 -6.35
N SER A 77 7.18 -0.81 -6.12
CA SER A 77 8.20 -0.66 -7.17
C SER A 77 8.59 -2.02 -7.72
N ALA A 78 8.36 -2.22 -9.01
CA ALA A 78 8.73 -3.43 -9.74
C ALA A 78 10.18 -3.32 -10.22
N ILE A 79 11.07 -4.11 -9.62
CA ILE A 79 12.51 -4.10 -9.89
C ILE A 79 12.96 -5.49 -10.36
N LYS A 80 13.93 -5.52 -11.27
CA LYS A 80 14.59 -6.76 -11.70
C LYS A 80 15.47 -7.28 -10.56
N SER A 81 15.57 -8.60 -10.40
CA SER A 81 16.52 -9.18 -9.44
C SER A 81 17.96 -8.72 -9.75
N SER A 82 18.83 -8.65 -8.75
CA SER A 82 20.16 -8.05 -8.87
C SER A 82 21.05 -8.63 -9.98
N ASN A 83 20.79 -9.88 -10.40
CA ASN A 83 21.55 -10.57 -11.45
C ASN A 83 20.84 -10.56 -12.82
N ALA A 84 19.61 -10.03 -12.90
CA ALA A 84 18.84 -10.02 -14.12
C ALA A 84 19.18 -8.79 -14.98
N THR A 85 19.62 -9.05 -16.20
CA THR A 85 19.86 -8.00 -17.20
C THR A 85 18.59 -7.61 -17.96
N THR A 86 17.60 -8.50 -18.01
CA THR A 86 16.34 -8.34 -18.72
C THR A 86 15.15 -8.51 -17.78
N ALA A 87 14.02 -7.90 -18.13
CA ALA A 87 12.76 -8.10 -17.42
C ALA A 87 12.19 -9.48 -17.80
N GLY A 88 11.96 -10.32 -16.80
CA GLY A 88 11.27 -11.60 -16.97
C GLY A 88 9.76 -11.42 -17.11
N SER A 89 9.06 -12.49 -17.50
CA SER A 89 7.60 -12.53 -17.61
C SER A 89 6.96 -13.65 -16.78
N THR A 90 7.71 -14.23 -15.84
CA THR A 90 7.19 -15.25 -14.92
C THR A 90 6.53 -14.61 -13.71
N ALA A 91 5.67 -15.34 -13.00
CA ALA A 91 4.94 -14.81 -11.86
C ALA A 91 5.84 -14.29 -10.72
N ASP A 92 7.07 -14.79 -10.62
CA ASP A 92 8.06 -14.46 -9.60
C ASP A 92 9.19 -13.54 -10.11
N SER A 93 9.14 -13.08 -11.37
CA SER A 93 10.23 -12.30 -11.95
C SER A 93 10.36 -10.88 -11.39
N ILE A 94 9.26 -10.31 -10.90
CA ILE A 94 9.22 -8.97 -10.32
C ILE A 94 9.66 -9.04 -8.86
N GLN A 95 10.69 -8.27 -8.49
CA GLN A 95 11.13 -8.09 -7.12
C GLN A 95 10.67 -6.73 -6.59
N LEU A 96 10.34 -6.68 -5.30
CA LEU A 96 10.00 -5.44 -4.61
C LEU A 96 11.23 -4.90 -3.89
N CYS A 97 11.83 -3.84 -4.43
CA CYS A 97 13.11 -3.34 -3.95
C CYS A 97 13.13 -1.80 -3.87
N HIS A 98 13.90 -1.22 -2.95
CA HIS A 98 14.04 0.24 -2.85
C HIS A 98 15.09 0.73 -3.84
N THR A 99 14.67 1.16 -5.04
CA THR A 99 15.54 1.53 -6.18
C THR A 99 16.32 0.36 -6.78
N SER A 100 16.94 -0.49 -5.96
CA SER A 100 17.62 -1.72 -6.36
C SER A 100 17.59 -2.76 -5.24
N CYS A 101 17.65 -4.04 -5.62
CA CYS A 101 17.59 -5.14 -4.64
C CYS A 101 18.86 -5.31 -3.79
N SER A 102 19.92 -4.54 -4.06
CA SER A 102 21.09 -4.46 -3.17
C SER A 102 20.91 -3.47 -2.02
N ILE A 103 19.99 -2.50 -2.15
CA ILE A 103 19.71 -1.50 -1.10
C ILE A 103 18.70 -2.08 -0.10
N LEU A 104 17.54 -2.50 -0.62
CA LEU A 104 16.51 -3.19 0.14
C LEU A 104 15.81 -4.14 -0.83
N ASN A 105 15.67 -5.40 -0.42
CA ASN A 105 14.90 -6.40 -1.15
C ASN A 105 13.86 -7.01 -0.22
N ALA A 106 12.58 -6.80 -0.53
CA ALA A 106 11.45 -7.38 0.20
C ALA A 106 10.94 -8.69 -0.43
N GLY A 107 11.63 -9.20 -1.45
CA GLY A 107 11.33 -10.46 -2.12
C GLY A 107 10.47 -10.29 -3.37
N ALA A 108 9.89 -11.40 -3.81
CA ALA A 108 9.05 -11.44 -5.01
C ALA A 108 7.74 -10.68 -4.78
N ALA A 109 7.32 -9.91 -5.79
CA ALA A 109 6.02 -9.23 -5.80
C ALA A 109 4.86 -10.19 -5.56
N LEU A 110 4.96 -11.42 -6.07
CA LEU A 110 3.97 -12.48 -5.91
C LEU A 110 3.56 -12.71 -4.45
N ASP A 111 4.52 -12.69 -3.52
CA ASP A 111 4.24 -12.97 -2.11
C ASP A 111 3.45 -11.83 -1.47
N THR A 112 3.79 -10.58 -1.78
CA THR A 112 3.01 -9.41 -1.35
C THR A 112 1.63 -9.39 -1.99
N LEU A 113 1.53 -9.75 -3.27
CA LEU A 113 0.24 -9.83 -3.97
C LEU A 113 -0.69 -10.91 -3.40
N LYS A 114 -0.15 -12.06 -2.94
CA LYS A 114 -0.93 -13.08 -2.22
C LYS A 114 -1.48 -12.53 -0.90
N ILE A 115 -0.66 -11.81 -0.14
CA ILE A 115 -1.11 -11.15 1.10
C ILE A 115 -2.27 -10.19 0.82
N ILE A 116 -2.17 -9.38 -0.24
CA ILE A 116 -3.23 -8.46 -0.64
C ILE A 116 -4.48 -9.24 -1.09
N ALA A 117 -4.33 -10.27 -1.92
CA ALA A 117 -5.44 -11.09 -2.39
C ALA A 117 -6.20 -11.75 -1.23
N ASP A 118 -5.48 -12.33 -0.28
CA ASP A 118 -6.07 -12.93 0.92
C ASP A 118 -6.77 -11.88 1.78
N TRP A 119 -6.20 -10.70 1.96
CA TRP A 119 -6.84 -9.62 2.71
C TRP A 119 -8.11 -9.13 2.01
N VAL A 120 -8.04 -8.85 0.71
CA VAL A 120 -9.18 -8.42 -0.10
C VAL A 120 -10.29 -9.46 -0.02
N LYS A 121 -9.99 -10.75 -0.23
CA LYS A 121 -10.95 -11.85 -0.09
C LYS A 121 -11.67 -11.88 1.26
N ASN A 122 -10.94 -11.67 2.35
CA ASN A 122 -11.49 -11.72 3.71
C ASN A 122 -12.19 -10.42 4.15
N ASN A 123 -12.05 -9.34 3.38
CA ASN A 123 -12.66 -8.05 3.66
C ASN A 123 -13.51 -7.59 2.45
N PRO A 124 -14.73 -8.12 2.27
CA PRO A 124 -15.52 -7.95 1.04
C PRO A 124 -16.02 -6.50 0.82
N ASN A 125 -16.06 -5.68 1.86
CA ASN A 125 -16.56 -4.30 1.83
C ASN A 125 -15.46 -3.27 1.53
N GLU A 126 -14.31 -3.74 1.06
CA GLU A 126 -13.10 -2.94 0.91
C GLU A 126 -12.69 -2.82 -0.55
N VAL A 127 -12.37 -1.59 -0.96
CA VAL A 127 -11.80 -1.20 -2.25
C VAL A 127 -10.36 -0.72 -2.02
N VAL A 128 -9.40 -1.37 -2.68
CA VAL A 128 -7.96 -1.15 -2.53
C VAL A 128 -7.36 -0.67 -3.85
N THR A 129 -6.36 0.20 -3.77
CA THR A 129 -5.59 0.67 -4.93
C THR A 129 -4.16 0.17 -4.85
N ILE A 130 -3.64 -0.33 -5.96
CA ILE A 130 -2.22 -0.65 -6.14
C ILE A 130 -1.68 0.23 -7.25
N MET A 131 -0.59 0.94 -6.97
CA MET A 131 0.10 1.78 -7.95
C MET A 131 1.51 1.21 -8.16
N TRP A 132 1.83 0.85 -9.40
CA TRP A 132 3.11 0.27 -9.76
C TRP A 132 4.06 1.31 -10.34
N ASN A 133 5.22 1.45 -9.71
CA ASN A 133 6.40 2.07 -10.32
C ASN A 133 7.19 0.99 -11.07
N ASN A 134 7.10 0.97 -12.40
CA ASN A 134 7.69 -0.06 -13.27
C ASN A 134 9.15 0.23 -13.65
N LEU A 135 9.98 0.46 -12.63
CA LEU A 135 11.40 0.80 -12.78
C LEU A 135 12.23 -0.31 -13.45
N GLY A 136 11.75 -1.55 -13.44
CA GLY A 136 12.40 -2.70 -14.08
C GLY A 136 12.17 -2.80 -15.58
N GLY A 137 11.24 -2.01 -16.15
CA GLY A 137 10.84 -2.08 -17.55
C GLY A 137 10.12 -3.40 -17.89
N PHE A 138 9.30 -3.89 -16.97
CA PHE A 138 8.51 -5.11 -17.18
C PHE A 138 7.38 -4.86 -18.16
N LYS A 139 7.02 -5.88 -18.92
CA LYS A 139 5.84 -5.86 -19.78
C LYS A 139 4.59 -6.25 -18.99
N PRO A 140 3.38 -5.91 -19.46
CA PRO A 140 2.13 -6.21 -18.77
C PRO A 140 1.91 -7.70 -18.49
N ASP A 141 2.46 -8.59 -19.33
CA ASP A 141 2.37 -10.04 -19.16
C ASP A 141 3.04 -10.54 -17.87
N ALA A 142 4.13 -9.90 -17.42
CA ALA A 142 4.77 -10.21 -16.14
C ALA A 142 3.82 -9.91 -14.95
N PHE A 143 3.14 -8.76 -14.99
CA PHE A 143 2.13 -8.39 -13.98
C PHE A 143 0.93 -9.33 -14.06
N ALA A 144 0.44 -9.64 -15.25
CA ALA A 144 -0.65 -10.60 -15.44
C ALA A 144 -0.31 -11.99 -14.88
N ALA A 145 0.92 -12.48 -15.08
CA ALA A 145 1.38 -13.74 -14.51
C ALA A 145 1.39 -13.70 -12.98
N ALA A 146 1.91 -12.63 -12.38
CA ALA A 146 1.95 -12.46 -10.92
C ALA A 146 0.54 -12.35 -10.30
N TYR A 147 -0.37 -11.59 -10.94
CA TYR A 147 -1.75 -11.42 -10.49
C TYR A 147 -2.58 -12.69 -10.62
N ASN A 148 -2.39 -13.46 -11.70
CA ASN A 148 -3.04 -14.75 -11.87
C ASN A 148 -2.56 -15.75 -10.81
N ALA A 149 -1.25 -15.78 -10.53
CA ALA A 149 -0.68 -16.68 -9.52
C ALA A 149 -1.02 -16.28 -8.07
N SER A 150 -1.29 -15.00 -7.79
CA SER A 150 -1.75 -14.54 -6.49
C SER A 150 -3.27 -14.68 -6.29
N GLY A 151 -4.03 -14.78 -7.38
CA GLY A 151 -5.50 -14.75 -7.38
C GLY A 151 -6.10 -13.34 -7.42
N LEU A 152 -5.27 -12.29 -7.45
CA LEU A 152 -5.74 -10.90 -7.39
C LEU A 152 -6.46 -10.43 -8.68
N THR A 153 -6.22 -11.10 -9.81
CA THR A 153 -6.94 -10.84 -11.07
C THR A 153 -8.47 -10.90 -10.88
N GLU A 154 -8.96 -11.78 -10.01
CA GLU A 154 -10.40 -11.94 -9.73
C GLU A 154 -11.06 -10.64 -9.27
N TYR A 155 -10.34 -9.83 -8.49
CA TYR A 155 -10.85 -8.60 -7.88
C TYR A 155 -10.52 -7.34 -8.67
N SER A 156 -9.78 -7.45 -9.79
CA SER A 156 -9.21 -6.30 -10.48
C SER A 156 -10.27 -5.53 -11.29
N HIS A 157 -10.40 -4.23 -11.03
CA HIS A 157 -11.29 -3.30 -11.71
C HIS A 157 -10.75 -2.92 -13.09
N VAL A 158 -11.65 -2.74 -14.05
CA VAL A 158 -11.35 -2.27 -15.40
C VAL A 158 -12.02 -0.92 -15.59
N GLN A 159 -11.25 0.06 -16.04
CA GLN A 159 -11.74 1.38 -16.41
C GLN A 159 -11.28 1.67 -17.84
N GLU A 160 -12.23 1.96 -18.73
CA GLU A 160 -11.90 2.29 -20.12
C GLU A 160 -11.20 3.65 -20.20
N TYR A 161 -10.19 3.76 -21.07
CA TYR A 161 -9.51 5.03 -21.30
C TYR A 161 -10.50 6.10 -21.80
N GLY A 162 -10.38 7.31 -21.26
CA GLY A 162 -11.28 8.42 -21.55
C GLY A 162 -12.62 8.36 -20.82
N ASN A 163 -12.90 7.28 -20.07
CA ASN A 163 -14.03 7.26 -19.15
C ASN A 163 -13.59 7.74 -17.76
N PHE A 164 -13.89 9.00 -17.45
CA PHE A 164 -13.65 9.61 -16.13
C PHE A 164 -14.85 9.50 -15.18
N THR A 165 -15.92 8.80 -15.59
CA THR A 165 -17.03 8.48 -14.67
C THR A 165 -16.71 7.18 -13.94
N TRP A 166 -16.31 7.31 -12.68
CA TRP A 166 -16.01 6.15 -11.84
C TRP A 166 -17.27 5.60 -11.14
N PRO A 167 -17.37 4.27 -10.95
CA PRO A 167 -18.41 3.69 -10.13
C PRO A 167 -18.31 4.16 -8.67
N THR A 168 -19.42 4.09 -7.95
CA THR A 168 -19.39 4.27 -6.49
C THR A 168 -18.72 3.09 -5.81
N LEU A 169 -18.25 3.28 -4.57
CA LEU A 169 -17.65 2.18 -3.81
C LEU A 169 -18.62 1.01 -3.61
N ALA A 170 -19.91 1.30 -3.37
CA ALA A 170 -20.92 0.24 -3.27
C ALA A 170 -21.06 -0.56 -4.57
N GLN A 171 -20.98 0.09 -5.73
CA GLN A 171 -21.02 -0.58 -7.04
C GLN A 171 -19.78 -1.44 -7.26
N MET A 172 -18.59 -0.95 -6.92
CA MET A 172 -17.35 -1.71 -7.00
C MET A 172 -17.40 -2.95 -6.09
N ILE A 173 -17.83 -2.78 -4.84
CA ILE A 173 -18.02 -3.87 -3.87
C ILE A 173 -19.02 -4.90 -4.39
N ALA A 174 -20.20 -4.44 -4.86
CA ALA A 174 -21.25 -5.33 -5.37
C ALA A 174 -20.81 -6.12 -6.61
N SER A 175 -19.96 -5.54 -7.46
CA SER A 175 -19.40 -6.22 -8.63
C SER A 175 -18.29 -7.22 -8.29
N GLY A 176 -17.73 -7.14 -7.09
CA GLY A 176 -16.52 -7.85 -6.69
C GLY A 176 -15.22 -7.33 -7.33
N LYS A 177 -15.29 -6.30 -8.18
CA LYS A 177 -14.16 -5.64 -8.83
C LYS A 177 -13.73 -4.42 -8.03
N ARG A 178 -12.84 -4.64 -7.07
CA ARG A 178 -12.54 -3.75 -5.94
C ARG A 178 -11.04 -3.61 -5.67
N VAL A 179 -10.22 -3.98 -6.65
CA VAL A 179 -8.79 -3.65 -6.68
C VAL A 179 -8.51 -2.82 -7.92
N VAL A 180 -8.17 -1.55 -7.74
CA VAL A 180 -7.79 -0.64 -8.84
C VAL A 180 -6.29 -0.70 -9.01
N ASN A 181 -5.81 -0.93 -10.23
CA ASN A 181 -4.38 -1.09 -10.49
C ASN A 181 -3.92 -0.03 -11.49
N PHE A 182 -2.98 0.79 -11.08
CA PHE A 182 -2.28 1.73 -11.96
C PHE A 182 -0.84 1.27 -12.17
N MET A 183 -0.29 1.60 -13.33
CA MET A 183 1.14 1.45 -13.63
C MET A 183 1.62 2.64 -14.45
N ASP A 184 2.75 3.21 -14.02
CA ASP A 184 3.36 4.41 -14.60
C ASP A 184 3.80 4.24 -16.06
N GLU A 185 4.43 3.09 -16.38
CA GLU A 185 5.03 2.87 -17.69
C GLU A 185 4.78 1.45 -18.23
N GLY A 186 4.57 1.38 -19.54
CA GLY A 186 4.57 0.12 -20.29
C GLY A 186 3.26 -0.68 -20.20
N THR A 187 2.12 -0.05 -19.91
CA THR A 187 0.80 -0.70 -19.95
C THR A 187 0.36 -1.04 -21.37
N ASP A 188 -0.50 -2.05 -21.49
CA ASP A 188 -1.23 -2.40 -22.71
C ASP A 188 -2.62 -2.90 -22.28
N THR A 189 -3.61 -2.00 -22.31
CA THR A 189 -4.97 -2.30 -21.86
C THR A 189 -5.74 -3.20 -22.83
N ALA A 190 -5.25 -3.42 -24.05
CA ALA A 190 -5.81 -4.43 -24.93
C ALA A 190 -5.40 -5.85 -24.48
N ALA A 191 -4.17 -6.01 -23.99
CA ALA A 191 -3.66 -7.27 -23.46
C ALA A 191 -4.04 -7.53 -21.99
N VAL A 192 -3.96 -6.49 -21.14
CA VAL A 192 -4.23 -6.55 -19.69
C VAL A 192 -5.18 -5.40 -19.31
N PRO A 193 -6.51 -5.56 -19.50
CA PRO A 193 -7.46 -4.44 -19.40
C PRO A 193 -7.58 -3.77 -18.03
N TRP A 194 -7.27 -4.50 -16.96
CA TRP A 194 -7.37 -3.98 -15.59
C TRP A 194 -6.12 -3.24 -15.10
N LEU A 195 -5.02 -3.28 -15.86
CA LEU A 195 -3.77 -2.60 -15.52
C LEU A 195 -3.76 -1.23 -16.20
N LEU A 196 -4.24 -0.23 -15.48
CA LEU A 196 -4.53 1.09 -16.02
C LEU A 196 -3.25 1.92 -16.18
N PRO A 197 -3.05 2.61 -17.32
CA PRO A 197 -1.96 3.59 -17.45
C PRO A 197 -2.17 4.73 -16.46
N GLU A 198 -1.26 4.88 -15.49
CA GLU A 198 -1.38 5.86 -14.41
C GLU A 198 -1.61 7.27 -14.96
N TRP A 199 -0.77 7.70 -15.90
CA TRP A 199 -0.79 9.06 -16.47
C TRP A 199 -2.03 9.43 -17.28
N ASN A 200 -2.89 8.45 -17.58
CA ASN A 200 -4.17 8.68 -18.24
C ASN A 200 -5.31 8.93 -17.24
N PHE A 201 -5.12 8.58 -15.96
CA PHE A 201 -6.15 8.64 -14.92
C PHE A 201 -5.69 9.38 -13.66
N VAL A 202 -4.40 9.65 -13.52
CA VAL A 202 -3.75 10.21 -12.33
C VAL A 202 -2.60 11.11 -12.79
N PHE A 203 -2.43 12.28 -12.17
CA PHE A 203 -1.14 12.96 -12.15
C PHE A 203 -0.61 13.01 -10.72
N GLU A 204 0.66 13.38 -10.56
CA GLU A 204 1.25 13.56 -9.22
C GLU A 204 1.93 14.92 -9.05
N THR A 205 1.99 15.38 -7.79
CA THR A 205 2.86 16.49 -7.36
C THR A 205 4.32 16.04 -7.24
N PRO A 206 5.31 16.95 -7.13
CA PRO A 206 6.71 16.57 -7.00
C PRO A 206 6.98 15.62 -5.85
N TYR A 207 7.78 14.58 -6.11
CA TYR A 207 8.15 13.54 -5.15
C TYR A 207 9.52 13.75 -4.51
N ASP A 208 10.42 14.44 -5.22
CA ASP A 208 11.81 14.67 -4.82
C ASP A 208 11.91 15.80 -3.77
N ASN A 209 11.44 15.51 -2.56
CA ASN A 209 11.35 16.46 -1.46
C ASN A 209 12.41 16.14 -0.40
N HIS A 210 13.35 17.06 -0.15
CA HIS A 210 14.38 16.90 0.89
C HIS A 210 14.14 17.72 2.16
N ASN A 211 13.08 18.53 2.19
CA ASN A 211 12.64 19.28 3.37
C ASN A 211 11.17 19.71 3.23
N GLU A 212 10.54 20.08 4.35
CA GLU A 212 9.11 20.43 4.38
C GLU A 212 8.73 21.63 3.49
N SER A 213 9.68 22.54 3.19
CA SER A 213 9.40 23.68 2.31
C SER A 213 9.40 23.33 0.82
N ALA A 214 9.86 22.12 0.46
CA ALA A 214 9.84 21.63 -0.92
C ALA A 214 8.43 21.18 -1.36
N PHE A 215 7.57 20.83 -0.40
CA PHE A 215 6.19 20.43 -0.69
C PHE A 215 5.45 21.53 -1.43
N SER A 216 4.97 21.19 -2.62
CA SER A 216 4.32 22.13 -3.52
C SER A 216 3.07 21.50 -4.15
N CYS A 217 2.26 22.34 -4.77
CA CYS A 217 1.01 21.97 -5.43
C CYS A 217 1.09 22.33 -6.92
N VAL A 218 2.10 21.78 -7.58
CA VAL A 218 2.26 21.85 -9.04
C VAL A 218 2.11 20.44 -9.61
N ILE A 219 1.69 20.35 -10.87
CA ILE A 219 1.69 19.07 -11.59
C ILE A 219 3.14 18.77 -11.99
N ASP A 220 3.64 17.58 -11.64
CA ASP A 220 5.00 17.13 -11.92
C ASP A 220 5.02 16.02 -12.95
N ARG A 221 4.27 14.93 -12.69
CA ARG A 221 4.21 13.77 -13.59
C ARG A 221 2.77 13.35 -13.94
N PRO A 222 2.44 13.18 -15.23
CA PRO A 222 3.21 13.73 -16.36
C PRO A 222 3.23 15.27 -16.29
N ALA A 223 4.24 15.93 -16.86
CA ALA A 223 4.35 17.40 -16.80
C ALA A 223 3.18 18.13 -17.48
N GLN A 224 2.53 17.48 -18.45
CA GLN A 224 1.38 17.99 -19.18
C GLN A 224 0.36 16.85 -19.37
N PRO A 225 -0.46 16.54 -18.35
CA PRO A 225 -1.53 15.56 -18.51
C PRO A 225 -2.57 16.09 -19.50
N ASP A 226 -3.22 15.18 -20.24
CA ASP A 226 -4.22 15.57 -21.24
C ASP A 226 -5.48 16.20 -20.62
N ASN A 227 -5.91 15.70 -19.46
CA ASN A 227 -7.17 16.09 -18.81
C ASN A 227 -6.97 16.39 -17.31
N PRO A 228 -6.12 17.37 -16.92
CA PRO A 228 -5.74 17.63 -15.52
C PRO A 228 -6.91 17.94 -14.58
N THR A 229 -8.07 18.35 -15.11
CA THR A 229 -9.27 18.63 -14.30
C THR A 229 -10.17 17.42 -14.11
N GLU A 230 -10.05 16.40 -14.96
CA GLU A 230 -10.91 15.20 -14.95
C GLU A 230 -10.23 14.00 -14.26
N VAL A 231 -8.90 13.97 -14.23
CA VAL A 231 -8.13 12.88 -13.63
C VAL A 231 -7.96 13.04 -12.13
N MET A 232 -7.74 11.94 -11.43
CA MET A 232 -7.35 11.95 -10.01
C MET A 232 -5.94 12.52 -9.85
N TYR A 233 -5.51 12.73 -8.60
CA TYR A 233 -4.09 13.00 -8.35
C TYR A 233 -3.55 12.44 -7.04
N VAL A 234 -2.26 12.11 -7.09
CA VAL A 234 -1.44 11.78 -5.92
C VAL A 234 -0.72 13.02 -5.44
N MET A 235 -0.84 13.29 -4.14
CA MET A 235 -0.02 14.28 -3.45
C MET A 235 1.13 13.56 -2.77
N ASN A 236 2.33 13.69 -3.32
CA ASN A 236 3.56 13.18 -2.71
C ASN A 236 3.92 14.01 -1.48
N HIS A 237 3.99 13.34 -0.32
CA HIS A 237 4.27 13.97 0.97
C HIS A 237 5.17 13.11 1.85
N PHE A 238 6.40 12.88 1.40
CA PHE A 238 7.45 12.21 2.15
C PHE A 238 8.78 12.92 1.92
N LEU A 239 9.77 12.66 2.80
CA LEU A 239 11.08 13.33 2.74
C LEU A 239 12.20 12.33 2.49
N TYR A 240 13.03 12.62 1.49
CA TYR A 240 14.29 11.93 1.26
C TYR A 240 15.39 12.47 2.17
N GLY A 241 16.02 11.56 2.90
CA GLY A 241 17.36 11.70 3.46
C GLY A 241 18.41 11.03 2.60
N THR A 242 19.66 11.12 3.04
CA THR A 242 20.78 10.48 2.35
C THR A 242 21.65 9.72 3.34
N LEU A 243 21.99 8.48 2.99
CA LEU A 243 23.02 7.68 3.62
C LEU A 243 24.21 7.57 2.68
N THR A 244 25.37 8.09 3.11
CA THR A 244 26.61 8.03 2.33
C THR A 244 27.46 6.83 2.78
N LEU A 245 27.68 5.88 1.88
CA LEU A 245 28.54 4.71 2.07
C LEU A 245 29.74 4.80 1.11
N GLY A 246 30.86 5.33 1.61
CA GLY A 246 32.03 5.63 0.77
C GLY A 246 31.70 6.69 -0.27
N THR A 247 31.79 6.33 -1.56
CA THR A 247 31.41 7.20 -2.70
C THR A 247 29.96 7.04 -3.13
N THR A 248 29.21 6.12 -2.53
CA THR A 248 27.81 5.87 -2.90
C THR A 248 26.90 6.67 -1.99
N VAL A 249 25.98 7.44 -2.58
CA VAL A 249 24.90 8.13 -1.85
C VAL A 249 23.61 7.37 -2.10
N ILE A 250 22.95 6.97 -1.03
CA ILE A 250 21.69 6.22 -1.07
C ILE A 250 20.61 7.12 -0.46
N GLU A 251 19.53 7.34 -1.20
CA GLU A 251 18.36 8.01 -0.65
C GLU A 251 17.60 7.09 0.28
N ILE A 252 17.23 7.61 1.45
CA ILE A 252 16.54 6.85 2.50
C ILE A 252 15.35 7.64 3.05
N PRO A 253 14.26 6.98 3.47
CA PRO A 253 13.14 7.63 4.15
C PRO A 253 13.53 8.26 5.49
N GLN A 254 12.94 9.41 5.82
CA GLN A 254 13.20 10.14 7.07
C GLN A 254 12.29 9.67 8.22
N LYS A 255 12.51 8.44 8.73
CA LYS A 255 11.72 7.89 9.84
C LYS A 255 11.64 8.79 11.07
N GLY A 256 12.77 9.41 11.44
CA GLY A 256 12.89 10.21 12.67
C GLY A 256 12.05 11.49 12.69
N THR A 257 11.63 12.00 11.53
CA THR A 257 10.80 13.21 11.40
C THR A 257 9.40 12.92 10.88
N SER A 258 9.08 11.65 10.58
CA SER A 258 7.80 11.24 10.00
C SER A 258 6.57 11.66 10.83
N ASN A 259 6.69 11.76 12.16
CA ASN A 259 5.62 12.28 13.01
C ASN A 259 5.30 13.76 12.75
N VAL A 260 6.30 14.55 12.34
CA VAL A 260 6.14 15.97 11.97
C VAL A 260 5.70 16.08 10.51
N THR A 261 6.34 15.34 9.61
CA THR A 261 5.97 15.29 8.19
C THR A 261 4.50 14.89 8.03
N ASN A 262 4.04 13.83 8.69
CA ASN A 262 2.67 13.35 8.60
C ASN A 262 1.68 14.08 9.53
N SER A 263 2.05 15.22 10.11
CA SER A 263 1.20 16.00 11.02
C SER A 263 0.22 16.92 10.28
N GLU A 264 -0.78 17.44 10.98
CA GLU A 264 -1.66 18.48 10.43
C GLU A 264 -0.89 19.74 9.98
N THR A 265 0.22 20.08 10.66
CA THR A 265 1.02 21.27 10.32
C THR A 265 1.83 21.13 9.03
N SER A 266 1.95 19.91 8.49
CA SER A 266 2.69 19.60 7.26
C SER A 266 1.77 18.95 6.20
N LEU A 267 1.30 17.72 6.43
CA LEU A 267 0.48 16.96 5.47
C LEU A 267 -0.86 17.63 5.16
N LEU A 268 -1.64 17.98 6.19
CA LEU A 268 -2.93 18.66 5.99
C LEU A 268 -2.72 20.05 5.39
N LYS A 269 -1.66 20.76 5.80
CA LYS A 269 -1.30 22.07 5.23
C LYS A 269 -1.04 21.98 3.72
N GLN A 270 -0.29 20.99 3.24
CA GLN A 270 -0.12 20.79 1.80
C GLN A 270 -1.44 20.42 1.14
N ALA A 271 -2.22 19.49 1.71
CA ALA A 271 -3.50 19.08 1.14
C ALA A 271 -4.48 20.26 0.97
N GLN A 272 -4.55 21.15 1.96
CA GLN A 272 -5.37 22.37 1.90
C GLN A 272 -4.85 23.35 0.84
N THR A 273 -3.53 23.50 0.72
CA THR A 273 -2.91 24.33 -0.32
C THR A 273 -3.25 23.76 -1.70
N CYS A 274 -3.11 22.46 -1.89
CA CYS A 274 -3.38 21.80 -3.16
C CYS A 274 -4.87 21.84 -3.50
N THR A 275 -5.75 21.77 -2.49
CA THR A 275 -7.19 21.97 -2.68
C THR A 275 -7.50 23.37 -3.22
N GLN A 276 -6.83 24.40 -2.72
CA GLN A 276 -6.97 25.76 -3.24
C GLN A 276 -6.40 25.90 -4.66
N THR A 277 -5.28 25.24 -4.96
CA THR A 277 -4.62 25.32 -6.27
C THR A 277 -5.36 24.55 -7.36
N PHE A 278 -5.79 23.32 -7.07
CA PHE A 278 -6.41 22.41 -8.06
C PHE A 278 -7.94 22.40 -8.00
N GLY A 279 -8.54 23.14 -7.06
CA GLY A 279 -10.00 23.25 -6.90
C GLY A 279 -10.69 21.99 -6.37
N ARG A 280 -9.92 20.96 -5.98
CA ARG A 280 -10.39 19.69 -5.42
C ARG A 280 -9.32 19.09 -4.51
N GLN A 281 -9.74 18.26 -3.57
CA GLN A 281 -8.83 17.56 -2.63
C GLN A 281 -8.00 16.47 -3.31
N PRO A 282 -6.84 16.09 -2.74
CA PRO A 282 -6.05 14.98 -3.26
C PRO A 282 -6.82 13.66 -3.18
N ASN A 283 -6.72 12.85 -4.23
CA ASN A 283 -7.27 11.51 -4.21
C ASN A 283 -6.38 10.55 -3.43
N PHE A 284 -5.07 10.76 -3.46
CA PHE A 284 -4.11 9.96 -2.72
C PHE A 284 -3.15 10.85 -1.95
N LEU A 285 -2.96 10.54 -0.67
CA LEU A 285 -1.90 11.10 0.16
C LEU A 285 -0.77 10.07 0.20
N GLU A 286 0.29 10.26 -0.59
CA GLU A 286 1.41 9.33 -0.61
C GLU A 286 2.44 9.69 0.47
N ILE A 287 2.68 8.77 1.42
CA ILE A 287 3.53 9.02 2.59
C ILE A 287 4.41 7.83 2.97
N ASP A 288 5.48 8.12 3.72
CA ASP A 288 6.27 7.14 4.47
C ASP A 288 5.80 7.06 5.93
N PHE A 289 5.96 5.89 6.56
CA PHE A 289 5.65 5.62 7.97
C PHE A 289 4.27 6.09 8.42
N TYR A 290 3.23 5.58 7.78
CA TYR A 290 1.85 6.04 8.00
C TYR A 290 1.36 6.00 9.47
N ASN A 291 1.97 5.13 10.29
CA ASN A 291 1.64 5.00 11.71
C ASN A 291 2.19 6.14 12.57
N LYS A 292 3.04 7.01 12.00
CA LYS A 292 3.57 8.20 12.67
C LYS A 292 2.79 9.42 12.21
N GLY A 293 2.39 10.27 13.16
CA GLY A 293 1.62 11.49 12.89
C GLY A 293 0.11 11.23 12.80
N ASP A 294 -0.57 12.03 11.98
CA ASP A 294 -2.04 12.14 11.94
C ASP A 294 -2.63 11.65 10.62
N ALA A 295 -1.88 10.91 9.80
CA ALA A 295 -2.22 10.62 8.41
C ALA A 295 -3.62 10.03 8.19
N LEU A 296 -4.01 9.01 8.97
CA LEU A 296 -5.34 8.40 8.89
C LEU A 296 -6.46 9.37 9.29
N LYS A 297 -6.22 10.19 10.32
CA LYS A 297 -7.14 11.25 10.76
C LYS A 297 -7.32 12.31 9.68
N ILE A 298 -6.22 12.71 9.03
CA ILE A 298 -6.23 13.70 7.95
C ILE A 298 -7.00 13.18 6.73
N ALA A 299 -6.82 11.91 6.35
CA ALA A 299 -7.59 11.30 5.27
C ALA A 299 -9.10 11.30 5.58
N ALA A 300 -9.49 10.95 6.81
CA ALA A 300 -10.89 11.02 7.25
C ALA A 300 -11.43 12.47 7.26
N GLN A 301 -10.63 13.44 7.70
CA GLN A 301 -10.98 14.86 7.69
C GLN A 301 -11.22 15.37 6.26
N LEU A 302 -10.36 15.04 5.31
CA LEU A 302 -10.51 15.43 3.90
C LEU A 302 -11.75 14.78 3.26
N ASN A 303 -12.15 13.60 3.73
CA ASN A 303 -13.40 12.96 3.30
C ASN A 303 -14.64 13.42 4.09
N ASN A 304 -14.50 14.35 5.04
CA ASN A 304 -15.58 14.83 5.90
C ASN A 304 -16.31 13.70 6.66
N VAL A 305 -15.54 12.73 7.18
CA VAL A 305 -16.05 11.65 8.03
C VAL A 305 -15.36 11.66 9.39
N THR A 306 -16.03 11.05 10.38
CA THR A 306 -15.47 10.97 11.74
C THR A 306 -14.36 9.93 11.80
N TYR A 307 -13.17 10.35 12.23
CA TYR A 307 -12.10 9.42 12.58
C TYR A 307 -12.25 8.96 14.04
N THR A 308 -12.48 7.66 14.24
CA THR A 308 -12.41 7.05 15.56
C THR A 308 -11.03 6.45 15.74
N ALA A 309 -10.15 7.15 16.45
CA ALA A 309 -8.81 6.67 16.71
C ALA A 309 -8.87 5.33 17.48
N PRO A 310 -8.19 4.27 17.01
CA PRO A 310 -8.03 3.07 17.83
C PRO A 310 -7.18 3.40 19.05
N SER A 311 -7.29 2.59 20.11
CA SER A 311 -6.41 2.72 21.29
C SER A 311 -4.93 2.59 20.92
N GLN A 312 -4.63 1.81 19.88
CA GLN A 312 -3.31 1.65 19.29
C GLN A 312 -3.45 1.11 17.86
N LEU A 313 -2.63 1.58 16.93
CA LEU A 313 -2.54 0.99 15.59
C LEU A 313 -1.87 -0.38 15.63
N GLN A 314 -2.30 -1.31 14.77
CA GLN A 314 -1.66 -2.62 14.66
C GLN A 314 -0.21 -2.51 14.21
N CYS A 315 0.14 -1.47 13.44
CA CYS A 315 1.51 -1.18 13.08
C CYS A 315 2.41 -0.88 14.28
N ASP A 316 1.92 -0.11 15.26
CA ASP A 316 2.70 0.23 16.45
C ASP A 316 2.92 -1.01 17.34
N ILE A 317 1.92 -1.91 17.39
CA ILE A 317 2.04 -3.20 18.08
C ILE A 317 3.10 -4.06 17.39
N TYR A 318 3.07 -4.14 16.06
CA TYR A 318 4.06 -4.87 15.27
C TYR A 318 5.48 -4.32 15.50
N GLU A 319 5.65 -3.00 15.41
CA GLU A 319 6.94 -2.34 15.58
C GLU A 319 7.52 -2.56 16.99
N ALA A 320 6.69 -2.44 18.03
CA ALA A 320 7.11 -2.71 19.41
C ALA A 320 7.53 -4.17 19.62
N SER A 321 6.80 -5.11 19.01
CA SER A 321 7.10 -6.54 19.08
C SER A 321 8.42 -6.87 18.36
N ALA A 322 8.64 -6.29 17.17
CA ALA A 322 9.88 -6.46 16.41
C ALA A 322 11.10 -5.92 17.19
N ALA A 323 10.98 -4.75 17.83
CA ALA A 323 12.04 -4.19 18.67
C ALA A 323 12.39 -5.09 19.87
N SER A 324 11.38 -5.67 20.52
CA SER A 324 11.58 -6.59 21.65
C SER A 324 12.33 -7.87 21.24
N SER A 325 12.01 -8.43 20.06
CA SER A 325 12.66 -9.62 19.54
C SER A 325 14.15 -9.42 19.21
N GLN A 326 14.54 -8.20 18.80
CA GLN A 326 15.94 -7.84 18.57
C GLN A 326 16.72 -7.62 19.88
N SER A 327 16.07 -7.14 20.95
CA SER A 327 16.72 -6.99 22.26
C SER A 327 16.94 -8.32 23.00
N GLY A 328 16.05 -9.31 22.78
CA GLY A 328 16.08 -10.62 23.43
C GLY A 328 17.15 -11.59 22.89
N SER A 329 17.74 -11.32 21.72
CA SER A 329 18.80 -12.20 21.15
C SER A 329 20.18 -12.00 21.77
N SER A 330 20.30 -11.21 22.84
CA SER A 330 21.58 -10.96 23.55
C SER A 330 21.72 -11.72 24.88
N SER A 331 20.77 -12.61 25.22
CA SER A 331 20.88 -13.44 26.43
C SER A 331 20.22 -14.81 26.27
N SER A 332 21.01 -15.85 26.58
CA SER A 332 20.69 -17.27 26.82
C SER A 332 20.35 -18.19 25.63
N GLU A 333 21.37 -18.98 25.29
CA GLU A 333 21.38 -20.46 25.18
C GLU A 333 20.58 -21.22 24.11
N ALA A 334 21.36 -22.04 23.40
CA ALA A 334 21.04 -23.16 22.51
C ALA A 334 19.76 -23.95 22.80
N ASN A 335 18.92 -24.13 21.77
CA ASN A 335 18.46 -25.47 21.36
C ASN A 335 17.91 -25.47 19.92
N ASN A 336 18.12 -26.60 19.24
CA ASN A 336 17.78 -26.89 17.84
C ASN A 336 16.34 -26.54 17.44
N GLN A 337 16.18 -25.64 16.46
CA GLN A 337 15.26 -25.83 15.33
C GLN A 337 15.85 -25.18 14.07
N HIS A 338 15.92 -25.97 12.99
CA HIS A 338 16.34 -25.51 11.66
C HIS A 338 15.34 -24.49 11.12
N VAL A 339 15.61 -23.20 11.34
CA VAL A 339 15.12 -22.13 10.48
C VAL A 339 16.23 -21.84 9.49
N VAL A 340 15.98 -22.12 8.21
CA VAL A 340 16.90 -21.77 7.12
C VAL A 340 16.86 -20.26 6.95
N MET A 341 17.73 -19.56 7.67
CA MET A 341 18.02 -18.15 7.45
C MET A 341 19.13 -18.02 6.41
N TYR A 342 18.78 -17.65 5.18
CA TYR A 342 19.75 -17.04 4.27
C TYR A 342 19.87 -15.55 4.62
N GLY A 343 20.56 -15.28 5.72
CA GLY A 343 21.03 -13.94 6.08
C GLY A 343 22.55 -13.96 6.07
N THR A 344 23.17 -13.47 4.98
CA THR A 344 24.60 -13.18 4.98
C THR A 344 24.85 -11.94 5.83
N THR A 345 25.11 -12.15 7.11
CA THR A 345 25.68 -11.15 8.02
C THR A 345 27.17 -10.99 7.69
N MET A 346 27.55 -9.90 7.02
CA MET A 346 28.95 -9.45 7.04
C MET A 346 29.22 -8.79 8.39
N LEU A 347 29.77 -9.57 9.32
CA LEU A 347 30.36 -9.06 10.56
C LEU A 347 31.84 -8.73 10.28
N LEU A 348 32.17 -7.46 10.15
CA LEU A 348 33.56 -6.99 10.08
C LEU A 348 34.17 -7.04 11.49
N CYS A 349 34.92 -8.11 11.78
CA CYS A 349 35.88 -8.13 12.88
C CYS A 349 37.27 -7.75 12.34
N LEU A 350 37.71 -6.53 12.65
CA LEU A 350 39.11 -6.12 12.56
C LEU A 350 39.90 -6.81 13.69
N VAL A 351 40.81 -7.72 13.34
CA VAL A 351 41.90 -8.13 14.23
C VAL A 351 43.21 -7.69 13.59
N ALA A 352 43.80 -6.66 14.20
CA ALA A 352 45.17 -6.28 13.94
C ALA A 352 46.10 -7.16 14.79
N THR A 353 46.98 -7.93 14.14
CA THR A 353 48.24 -8.37 14.75
C THR A 353 49.33 -8.44 13.69
N ALA A 354 50.32 -7.56 13.85
CA ALA A 354 51.59 -7.60 13.16
C ALA A 354 52.41 -8.84 13.56
N PHE A 355 53.23 -9.38 12.66
CA PHE A 355 54.63 -9.76 12.93
C PHE A 355 55.37 -10.15 11.63
N SER A 356 56.27 -9.25 11.22
CA SER A 356 57.65 -9.39 10.76
C SER A 356 58.19 -10.70 10.13
N THR A 357 58.92 -10.48 9.02
CA THR A 357 60.19 -11.10 8.57
C THR A 357 60.20 -12.55 8.04
N PHE A 358 60.59 -12.76 6.77
CA PHE A 358 61.98 -13.03 6.37
C PHE A 358 62.14 -13.05 4.82
N LEU A 359 63.32 -12.57 4.41
CA LEU A 359 63.94 -12.46 3.07
C LEU A 359 63.61 -11.23 2.22
#